data_AF-A0A6G0PX19-F1
#
_entry.id   AF-A0A6G0PX19-F1
#
_cell.length_a   1.000
_cell.length_b   1.000
_cell.length_c   1.000
_cell.angle_alpha   90.00
_cell.angle_beta   90.00
_cell.angle_gamma   90.00
#
_symmetry.space_group_name_H-M   'P 1'
#
loop_
_entity.id
_entity.type
_entity.pdbx_description
1 polymer ?
#
loop_
_entity_poly.entity_id
_entity_poly.type
_entity_poly.pdbx_seq_one_letter_code
_entity_poly.pdbx_strand_id
1 'polypeptide(L)'
;YKQEDLELPAAYLKQLKTKYRSLVVSSREPWCSKEATRRVFIDDILTTCVTAVKDGDKTKADLFLNYEKRVDDPEVDASGTADYVITLGTRMVIVIEAKKCDMEHALRQNFAAMEVARVLNGKKTQDDKDGWRDIQGICTDYQNWIFVKRTSTEFATKHMVCRTPDTLDHDPLDFPFDMVP
;
A
#
# COMPACT_ATOMS: atom_id res chain seq x y z
N TYR A 1 3.04 3.32 -19.73
CA TYR A 1 2.58 4.39 -18.82
C TYR A 1 3.69 4.66 -17.79
N LYS A 2 4.27 5.86 -17.70
CA LYS A 2 5.19 6.21 -16.59
C LYS A 2 4.33 6.81 -15.48
N GLN A 3 4.34 6.17 -14.31
CA GLN A 3 3.65 6.68 -13.14
C GLN A 3 4.50 7.82 -12.55
N GLU A 4 3.99 9.05 -12.62
CA GLU A 4 4.65 10.24 -12.07
C GLU A 4 4.28 10.41 -10.60
N ASP A 5 5.27 10.78 -9.78
CA ASP A 5 5.06 11.09 -8.36
C ASP A 5 4.36 12.46 -8.27
N LEU A 6 3.08 12.45 -7.94
CA LEU A 6 2.27 13.65 -7.74
C LEU A 6 2.04 13.88 -6.25
N GLU A 7 2.18 15.13 -5.80
CA GLU A 7 1.79 15.49 -4.44
C GLU A 7 0.27 15.34 -4.25
N LEU A 8 -0.11 14.87 -3.07
CA LEU A 8 -1.51 14.85 -2.66
C LEU A 8 -2.04 16.29 -2.56
N PRO A 9 -3.31 16.55 -2.98
CA PRO A 9 -3.91 17.86 -2.80
C PRO A 9 -3.84 18.32 -1.33
N ALA A 10 -3.55 19.60 -1.10
CA ALA A 10 -3.25 20.15 0.22
C ALA A 10 -4.33 19.84 1.28
N ALA A 11 -5.61 19.82 0.87
CA ALA A 11 -6.72 19.47 1.76
C ALA A 11 -6.62 18.02 2.26
N TYR A 12 -6.32 17.07 1.38
CA TYR A 12 -6.11 15.66 1.73
C TYR A 12 -4.84 15.46 2.54
N LEU A 13 -3.76 16.14 2.19
CA LEU A 13 -2.52 16.12 2.98
C LEU A 13 -2.77 16.63 4.40
N LYS A 14 -3.51 17.72 4.56
CA LYS A 14 -3.91 18.24 5.88
C LYS A 14 -4.79 17.24 6.63
N GLN A 15 -5.78 16.64 5.98
CA GLN A 15 -6.66 15.64 6.59
C GLN A 15 -5.87 14.42 7.06
N LEU A 16 -4.98 13.87 6.23
CA LEU A 16 -4.10 12.77 6.58
C LEU A 16 -3.23 13.12 7.78
N LYS A 17 -2.57 14.29 7.77
CA LYS A 17 -1.74 14.75 8.90
C LYS A 17 -2.55 14.89 10.19
N THR A 18 -3.73 15.49 10.13
CA THR A 18 -4.60 15.66 11.30
C THR A 18 -5.11 14.32 11.83
N LYS A 19 -5.60 13.43 10.96
CA LYS A 19 -6.08 12.09 11.34
C LYS A 19 -4.95 11.24 11.92
N TYR A 20 -3.81 11.19 11.23
CA TYR A 20 -2.62 10.47 11.68
C TYR A 20 -2.18 10.95 13.06
N ARG A 21 -2.05 12.26 13.24
CA ARG A 21 -1.73 12.85 14.54
C ARG A 21 -2.76 12.47 15.60
N SER A 22 -4.05 12.54 15.30
CA SER A 22 -5.11 12.16 16.24
C SER A 22 -4.99 10.69 16.66
N LEU A 23 -4.79 9.77 15.71
CA LEU A 23 -4.70 8.33 15.96
C LEU A 23 -3.44 7.96 16.75
N VAL A 24 -2.31 8.58 16.41
CA VAL A 24 -1.03 8.42 17.13
C VAL A 24 -1.14 9.00 18.54
N VAL A 25 -1.75 10.18 18.73
CA VAL A 25 -1.93 10.77 20.07
C VAL A 25 -2.91 9.96 20.93
N SER A 26 -4.04 9.52 20.36
CA SER A 26 -5.05 8.77 21.13
C SER A 26 -4.62 7.35 21.46
N SER A 27 -3.82 6.73 20.59
CA SER A 27 -3.45 5.31 20.69
C SER A 27 -1.99 5.09 21.10
N ARG A 28 -1.20 6.17 21.21
CA ARG A 28 0.27 6.19 21.35
C ARG A 28 0.99 5.47 20.22
N GLU A 29 0.95 4.15 20.27
CA GLU A 29 1.60 3.24 19.32
C GLU A 29 0.53 2.29 18.76
N PRO A 30 -0.23 2.72 17.73
CA PRO A 30 -1.27 1.89 17.15
C PRO A 30 -0.72 0.54 16.64
N TRP A 31 0.52 0.49 16.14
CA TRP A 31 1.22 -0.75 15.74
C TRP A 31 1.45 -1.76 16.89
N CYS A 32 1.60 -1.29 18.13
CA CYS A 32 1.71 -2.15 19.31
C CYS A 32 0.35 -2.65 19.81
N SER A 33 -0.75 -2.05 19.36
CA SER A 33 -2.11 -2.34 19.81
C SER A 33 -2.66 -3.67 19.24
N LYS A 34 -3.87 -4.05 19.67
CA LYS A 34 -4.61 -5.22 19.13
C LYS A 34 -4.96 -5.05 17.65
N GLU A 35 -5.21 -6.16 16.97
CA GLU A 35 -5.44 -6.19 15.52
C GLU A 35 -6.54 -5.24 15.04
N ALA A 36 -7.69 -5.21 15.72
CA ALA A 36 -8.79 -4.31 15.37
C ALA A 36 -8.36 -2.83 15.35
N THR A 37 -7.50 -2.41 16.28
CA THR A 37 -7.00 -1.03 16.35
C THR A 37 -5.99 -0.75 15.23
N ARG A 38 -5.17 -1.74 14.89
CA ARG A 38 -4.23 -1.65 13.76
C ARG A 38 -4.97 -1.55 12.41
N ARG A 39 -6.04 -2.33 12.23
CA ARG A 39 -6.92 -2.27 11.06
C ARG A 39 -7.55 -0.89 10.91
N VAL A 40 -8.19 -0.36 11.96
CA VAL A 40 -8.76 1.01 11.92
C VAL A 40 -7.71 2.04 11.49
N PHE A 41 -6.48 1.94 11.99
CA PHE A 41 -5.41 2.85 11.64
C PHE A 41 -5.02 2.79 10.15
N ILE A 42 -4.80 1.59 9.60
CA ILE A 42 -4.42 1.44 8.19
C ILE A 42 -5.59 1.73 7.24
N ASP A 43 -6.81 1.32 7.59
CA ASP A 43 -8.04 1.53 6.82
C ASP A 43 -8.29 3.02 6.58
N ASP A 44 -8.10 3.84 7.62
CA ASP A 44 -8.28 5.28 7.55
C ASP A 44 -7.28 5.93 6.56
N ILE A 45 -6.03 5.48 6.58
CA ILE A 45 -4.98 5.98 5.68
C ILE A 45 -5.31 5.59 4.23
N LEU A 46 -5.52 4.30 3.98
CA LEU A 46 -5.75 3.77 2.63
C LEU A 46 -7.04 4.34 2.02
N THR A 47 -8.11 4.44 2.79
CA THR A 47 -9.39 4.99 2.34
C THR A 47 -9.25 6.48 1.98
N THR A 48 -8.52 7.25 2.78
CA THR A 48 -8.28 8.67 2.50
C THR A 48 -7.46 8.84 1.22
N CYS A 49 -6.43 8.02 1.01
CA CYS A 49 -5.63 8.05 -0.22
C CYS A 49 -6.45 7.69 -1.47
N VAL A 50 -7.25 6.62 -1.42
CA VAL A 50 -8.13 6.22 -2.54
C VAL A 50 -9.15 7.32 -2.86
N THR A 51 -9.73 7.94 -1.84
CA THR A 51 -10.69 9.04 -2.01
C THR A 51 -10.03 10.26 -2.65
N ALA A 52 -8.81 10.61 -2.22
CA ALA A 52 -8.06 11.71 -2.81
C ALA A 52 -7.82 11.54 -4.31
N VAL A 53 -7.47 10.32 -4.74
CA VAL A 53 -7.26 10.01 -6.16
C VAL A 53 -8.55 10.14 -6.96
N LYS A 54 -9.68 9.64 -6.44
CA LYS A 54 -10.99 9.76 -7.12
C LYS A 54 -11.46 11.20 -7.28
N ASP A 55 -11.17 12.03 -6.30
CA ASP A 55 -11.54 13.44 -6.34
C ASP A 55 -10.67 14.24 -7.29
N GLY A 56 -9.37 13.91 -7.36
CA GLY A 56 -8.42 14.53 -8.28
C GLY A 56 -8.59 14.09 -9.75
N ASP A 57 -9.06 12.87 -9.99
CA ASP A 57 -9.24 12.31 -11.34
C ASP A 57 -10.53 11.49 -11.44
N LYS A 58 -11.55 12.06 -12.12
CA LYS A 58 -12.84 11.41 -12.32
C LYS A 58 -12.77 10.16 -13.19
N THR A 59 -11.70 9.96 -13.98
CA THR A 59 -11.49 8.71 -14.72
C THR A 59 -11.13 7.53 -13.80
N LYS A 60 -10.80 7.81 -12.53
CA LYS A 60 -10.50 6.81 -11.50
C LYS A 60 -11.69 6.50 -10.59
N ALA A 61 -12.92 6.82 -11.02
CA ALA A 61 -14.12 6.53 -10.24
C ALA A 61 -14.22 5.05 -9.80
N ASP A 62 -13.72 4.14 -10.64
CA ASP A 62 -13.69 2.69 -10.41
C ASP A 62 -12.47 2.20 -9.59
N LEU A 63 -11.79 3.09 -8.87
CA LEU A 63 -10.72 2.71 -7.94
C LEU A 63 -11.33 2.17 -6.62
N PHE A 64 -10.98 0.99 -6.16
CA PHE A 64 -11.58 0.43 -4.94
C PHE A 64 -10.54 -0.19 -4.03
N LEU A 65 -10.67 0.06 -2.72
CA LEU A 65 -9.95 -0.68 -1.68
C LEU A 65 -10.74 -1.94 -1.34
N ASN A 66 -10.11 -3.10 -1.50
CA ASN A 66 -10.68 -4.40 -1.17
C ASN A 66 -9.94 -4.94 0.07
N TYR A 67 -10.70 -5.48 1.02
CA TYR A 67 -10.18 -6.09 2.25
C TYR A 67 -10.13 -7.60 2.09
N GLU A 68 -9.08 -8.24 2.64
CA GLU A 68 -8.91 -9.71 2.66
C GLU A 68 -9.21 -10.35 1.29
N LYS A 69 -8.61 -9.77 0.24
CA LYS A 69 -8.89 -10.20 -1.12
C LYS A 69 -8.06 -11.44 -1.43
N ARG A 70 -8.74 -12.52 -1.81
CA ARG A 70 -8.09 -13.71 -2.35
C ARG A 70 -7.39 -13.36 -3.67
N VAL A 71 -6.12 -13.71 -3.77
CA VAL A 71 -5.27 -13.50 -4.95
C VAL A 71 -4.62 -14.85 -5.27
N ASP A 72 -5.33 -15.63 -6.08
CA ASP A 72 -4.88 -16.95 -6.53
C ASP A 72 -5.13 -17.15 -8.02
N ASP A 73 -4.20 -17.83 -8.67
CA ASP A 73 -4.30 -18.25 -10.07
C ASP A 73 -3.81 -19.70 -10.18
N PRO A 74 -4.57 -20.65 -10.74
CA PRO A 74 -4.16 -22.06 -10.81
C PRO A 74 -2.85 -22.32 -11.57
N GLU A 75 -2.40 -21.40 -12.43
CA GLU A 75 -1.15 -21.52 -13.19
C GLU A 75 0.07 -20.98 -12.41
N VAL A 76 -0.18 -20.26 -11.31
CA VAL A 76 0.85 -19.80 -10.40
C VAL A 76 0.69 -20.60 -9.12
N ASP A 77 1.69 -21.42 -8.76
CA ASP A 77 1.70 -22.20 -7.51
C ASP A 77 1.94 -21.30 -6.28
N ALA A 78 1.10 -20.26 -6.16
CA ALA A 78 1.04 -19.30 -5.09
C ALA A 78 -0.44 -18.96 -4.88
N SER A 79 -0.99 -19.45 -3.79
CA SER A 79 -2.33 -19.09 -3.33
C SER A 79 -2.24 -18.33 -2.02
N GLY A 80 -2.98 -17.24 -1.92
CA GLY A 80 -2.97 -16.42 -0.71
C GLY A 80 -4.14 -15.45 -0.66
N THR A 81 -4.34 -14.93 0.54
CA THR A 81 -5.22 -13.79 0.79
C THR A 81 -4.35 -12.60 1.12
N ALA A 82 -4.41 -11.57 0.29
CA ALA A 82 -3.77 -10.31 0.59
C ALA A 82 -4.61 -9.52 1.59
N ASP A 83 -3.97 -8.89 2.57
CA ASP A 83 -4.67 -8.12 3.59
C ASP A 83 -5.50 -6.98 2.95
N TYR A 84 -4.91 -6.29 1.96
CA TYR A 84 -5.64 -5.33 1.13
C TYR A 84 -5.21 -5.38 -0.34
N VAL A 85 -6.15 -5.05 -1.22
CA VAL A 85 -5.87 -4.85 -2.66
C VAL A 85 -6.60 -3.63 -3.18
N ILE A 86 -5.88 -2.73 -3.80
CA ILE A 86 -6.49 -1.62 -4.55
C ILE A 86 -6.69 -2.07 -5.99
N THR A 87 -7.91 -1.93 -6.50
CA THR A 87 -8.29 -2.27 -7.86
C THR A 87 -8.72 -1.04 -8.64
N LEU A 88 -8.46 -0.99 -9.95
CA LEU A 88 -9.06 -0.04 -10.88
C LEU A 88 -9.89 -0.81 -11.90
N GLY A 89 -11.22 -0.69 -11.82
CA GLY A 89 -12.13 -1.57 -12.54
C GLY A 89 -11.91 -3.04 -12.12
N THR A 90 -11.68 -3.93 -13.08
CA THR A 90 -11.40 -5.35 -12.82
C THR A 90 -9.92 -5.66 -12.53
N ARG A 91 -9.04 -4.66 -12.63
CA ARG A 91 -7.58 -4.84 -12.54
C ARG A 91 -7.08 -4.58 -11.12
N MET A 92 -6.11 -5.35 -10.67
CA MET A 92 -5.42 -5.13 -9.39
C MET A 92 -4.22 -4.22 -9.61
N VAL A 93 -4.13 -3.11 -8.89
CA VAL A 93 -3.06 -2.11 -9.10
C VAL A 93 -2.07 -2.07 -7.94
N ILE A 94 -2.54 -2.30 -6.71
CA ILE A 94 -1.69 -2.32 -5.51
C ILE A 94 -2.07 -3.51 -4.64
N VAL A 95 -1.08 -4.28 -4.20
CA VAL A 95 -1.24 -5.38 -3.23
C VAL A 95 -0.58 -4.98 -1.91
N ILE A 96 -1.27 -5.17 -0.79
CA ILE A 96 -0.82 -4.67 0.52
C ILE A 96 -0.82 -5.82 1.52
N GLU A 97 0.33 -6.05 2.16
CA GLU A 97 0.49 -6.95 3.30
C GLU A 97 0.78 -6.15 4.58
N ALA A 98 0.02 -6.41 5.63
CA ALA A 98 0.07 -5.69 6.90
C ALA A 98 0.34 -6.66 8.06
N LYS A 99 1.61 -6.96 8.34
CA LYS A 99 2.01 -7.96 9.35
C LYS A 99 2.68 -7.32 10.56
N LYS A 100 2.34 -7.81 11.75
CA LYS A 100 3.01 -7.38 12.98
C LYS A 100 4.39 -8.04 13.07
N CYS A 101 5.45 -7.24 13.05
CA CYS A 101 6.85 -7.59 13.41
C CYS A 101 7.62 -8.57 12.49
N ASP A 102 7.03 -9.11 11.42
CA ASP A 102 7.72 -9.97 10.45
C ASP A 102 7.62 -9.39 9.04
N MET A 103 8.44 -8.37 8.80
CA MET A 103 8.47 -7.66 7.52
C MET A 103 9.09 -8.50 6.39
N GLU A 104 10.01 -9.41 6.70
CA GLU A 104 10.60 -10.30 5.69
C GLU A 104 9.54 -11.28 5.17
N HIS A 105 8.77 -11.89 6.07
CA HIS A 105 7.64 -12.73 5.68
C HIS A 105 6.58 -11.94 4.91
N ALA A 106 6.24 -10.73 5.39
CA ALA A 106 5.30 -9.85 4.69
C ALA A 106 5.76 -9.54 3.26
N LEU A 107 7.04 -9.26 3.06
CA LEU A 107 7.62 -9.02 1.73
C LEU A 107 7.50 -10.24 0.82
N ARG A 108 7.84 -11.44 1.32
CA ARG A 108 7.71 -12.67 0.53
C ARG A 108 6.26 -12.93 0.11
N GLN A 109 5.31 -12.77 1.02
CA GLN A 109 3.88 -12.91 0.72
C GLN A 109 3.41 -11.85 -0.27
N ASN A 110 3.83 -10.60 -0.09
CA ASN A 110 3.47 -9.51 -0.97
C ASN A 110 4.00 -9.75 -2.39
N PHE A 111 5.24 -10.22 -2.54
CA PHE A 111 5.82 -10.52 -3.85
C PHE A 111 5.07 -11.64 -4.56
N ALA A 112 4.74 -12.71 -3.84
CA ALA A 112 3.95 -13.81 -4.39
C ALA A 112 2.58 -13.30 -4.88
N ALA A 113 1.87 -12.54 -4.05
CA ALA A 113 0.56 -11.98 -4.39
C ALA A 113 0.63 -10.96 -5.54
N MET A 114 1.69 -10.14 -5.60
CA MET A 114 1.93 -9.22 -6.71
C MET A 114 2.15 -9.96 -8.03
N GLU A 115 2.88 -11.07 -8.02
CA GLU A 115 3.15 -11.85 -9.23
C GLU A 115 1.87 -12.56 -9.73
N VAL A 116 1.07 -13.11 -8.83
CA VAL A 116 -0.26 -13.66 -9.16
C VAL A 116 -1.16 -12.56 -9.73
N ALA A 117 -1.20 -11.38 -9.10
CA ALA A 117 -1.98 -10.25 -9.58
C ALA A 117 -1.55 -9.80 -10.98
N ARG A 118 -0.25 -9.81 -11.27
CA ARG A 118 0.31 -9.50 -12.59
C ARG A 118 -0.17 -10.49 -13.65
N VAL A 119 -0.13 -11.79 -13.35
CA VAL A 119 -0.62 -12.85 -14.26
C VAL A 119 -2.12 -12.70 -14.50
N LEU A 120 -2.91 -12.56 -13.44
CA LEU A 120 -4.36 -12.37 -13.53
C LEU A 120 -4.76 -11.13 -14.33
N ASN A 121 -4.05 -10.02 -14.17
CA ASN A 121 -4.26 -8.83 -14.98
C ASN A 121 -3.90 -9.06 -16.45
N GLY A 122 -2.81 -9.79 -16.72
CA GLY A 122 -2.39 -10.14 -18.08
C GLY A 122 -3.42 -10.99 -18.84
N LYS A 123 -4.22 -11.79 -18.12
CA LYS A 123 -5.32 -12.58 -18.71
C LYS A 123 -6.55 -11.74 -19.07
N LYS A 124 -6.69 -10.52 -18.53
CA LYS A 124 -7.96 -9.78 -18.56
C LYS A 124 -8.27 -8.99 -19.83
N THR A 125 -7.37 -8.90 -20.82
CA THR A 125 -7.70 -8.48 -22.21
C THR A 125 -6.49 -8.56 -23.14
N GLN A 126 -6.67 -9.11 -24.35
CA GLN A 126 -5.71 -9.09 -25.46
C GLN A 126 -5.46 -7.69 -26.06
N ASP A 127 -6.32 -6.70 -25.76
CA ASP A 127 -6.29 -5.35 -26.35
C ASP A 127 -5.39 -4.34 -25.62
N ASP A 128 -4.82 -4.73 -24.48
CA ASP A 128 -4.10 -3.79 -23.62
C ASP A 128 -2.63 -3.65 -24.06
N LYS A 129 -2.42 -2.88 -25.13
CA LYS A 129 -1.07 -2.40 -25.54
C LYS A 129 -0.41 -1.48 -24.50
N ASP A 130 -1.13 -1.09 -23.46
CA ASP A 130 -0.71 -0.07 -22.48
C ASP A 130 0.24 -0.55 -21.38
N GLY A 131 0.61 -1.84 -21.38
CA GLY A 131 1.71 -2.31 -20.54
C GLY A 131 1.40 -2.30 -19.05
N TRP A 132 0.14 -2.54 -18.65
CA TRP A 132 -0.28 -2.69 -17.24
C TRP A 132 0.14 -4.04 -16.62
N ARG A 133 1.42 -4.38 -16.79
CA ARG A 133 2.11 -5.45 -16.06
C ARG A 133 2.75 -4.94 -14.77
N ASP A 134 2.72 -3.64 -14.57
CA ASP A 134 3.31 -3.01 -13.39
C ASP A 134 2.32 -3.12 -12.23
N ILE A 135 2.71 -3.86 -11.20
CA ILE A 135 1.96 -3.98 -9.95
C ILE A 135 2.78 -3.27 -8.86
N GLN A 136 2.11 -2.48 -8.04
CA GLN A 136 2.73 -1.94 -6.83
C GLN A 136 2.41 -2.81 -5.61
N GLY A 137 3.34 -2.84 -4.68
CA GLY A 137 3.25 -3.54 -3.42
C GLY A 137 3.46 -2.58 -2.26
N ILE A 138 2.78 -2.84 -1.15
CA ILE A 138 3.05 -2.18 0.12
C ILE A 138 3.18 -3.28 1.18
N CYS A 139 4.29 -3.28 1.90
CA CYS A 139 4.44 -4.07 3.12
C CYS A 139 4.50 -3.12 4.30
N THR A 140 3.75 -3.41 5.36
CA THR A 140 3.79 -2.57 6.55
C THR A 140 3.60 -3.37 7.83
N ASP A 141 4.33 -2.99 8.88
CA ASP A 141 4.04 -3.39 10.26
C ASP A 141 3.30 -2.27 11.01
N TYR A 142 2.56 -1.46 10.26
CA TYR A 142 1.83 -0.27 10.69
C TYR A 142 2.75 0.90 11.11
N GLN A 143 4.02 0.63 11.44
CA GLN A 143 5.03 1.65 11.67
C GLN A 143 5.87 1.85 10.41
N ASN A 144 6.53 0.82 9.94
CA ASN A 144 7.35 0.79 8.74
C ASN A 144 6.47 0.55 7.51
N TRP A 145 6.80 1.21 6.40
CA TRP A 145 6.12 1.12 5.12
C TRP A 145 7.16 0.91 4.03
N ILE A 146 7.14 -0.27 3.42
CA ILE A 146 7.99 -0.62 2.30
C ILE A 146 7.13 -0.60 1.05
N PHE A 147 7.41 0.35 0.16
CA PHE A 147 6.80 0.45 -1.15
C PHE A 147 7.62 -0.37 -2.14
N VAL A 148 6.94 -1.22 -2.88
CA VAL A 148 7.53 -2.15 -3.83
C VAL A 148 6.95 -1.82 -5.20
N LYS A 149 7.80 -1.70 -6.20
CA LYS A 149 7.35 -1.58 -7.60
C LYS A 149 7.92 -2.75 -8.37
N ARG A 150 7.02 -3.56 -8.92
CA ARG A 150 7.37 -4.62 -9.87
C ARG A 150 6.94 -4.16 -11.25
N THR A 151 7.90 -3.84 -12.11
CA THR A 151 7.64 -3.67 -13.55
C THR A 151 7.97 -4.95 -14.30
N SER A 152 7.77 -5.01 -15.61
CA SER A 152 8.22 -6.18 -16.40
C SER A 152 9.74 -6.41 -16.37
N THR A 153 10.53 -5.36 -16.14
CA THR A 153 12.01 -5.38 -16.29
C THR A 153 12.76 -5.07 -15.00
N GLU A 154 12.11 -4.47 -14.01
CA GLU A 154 12.77 -3.94 -12.81
C GLU A 154 12.00 -4.26 -11.54
N PHE A 155 12.76 -4.25 -10.45
CA PHE A 155 12.29 -4.39 -9.09
C PHE A 155 12.88 -3.24 -8.27
N ALA A 156 12.03 -2.37 -7.72
CA ALA A 156 12.47 -1.23 -6.92
C ALA A 156 11.75 -1.22 -5.56
N THR A 157 12.49 -0.91 -4.50
CA THR A 157 11.98 -0.79 -3.13
C THR A 157 12.28 0.59 -2.55
N LYS A 158 11.31 1.18 -1.85
CA LYS A 158 11.46 2.42 -1.08
C LYS A 158 10.92 2.21 0.32
N HIS A 159 11.73 2.48 1.34
CA HIS A 159 11.35 2.32 2.74
C HIS A 159 11.02 3.66 3.40
N MET A 160 9.97 3.69 4.22
CA MET A 160 9.54 4.84 5.02
C MET A 160 9.14 4.38 6.42
N VAL A 161 9.48 5.16 7.46
CA VAL A 161 9.17 4.84 8.86
C VAL A 161 8.14 5.84 9.42
N CYS A 162 7.08 5.34 10.05
CA CYS A 162 6.10 6.15 10.78
C CYS A 162 6.70 6.72 12.05
N ARG A 163 6.21 7.90 12.41
CA ARG A 163 6.64 8.66 13.57
C ARG A 163 5.84 8.27 14.81
N THR A 164 6.51 8.29 15.94
CA THR A 164 5.91 8.20 17.28
C THR A 164 5.41 9.59 17.70
N PRO A 165 4.61 9.71 18.77
CA PRO A 165 4.30 11.02 19.36
C PRO A 165 5.54 11.85 19.65
N ASP A 166 6.65 11.20 20.02
CA ASP A 166 7.92 11.83 20.35
C ASP A 166 8.72 12.27 19.11
N THR A 167 8.47 11.67 17.94
CA THR A 167 9.17 12.01 16.68
C THR A 167 8.30 12.74 15.67
N LEU A 168 7.06 13.11 16.06
CA LEU A 168 6.06 13.68 15.16
C LEU A 168 6.49 15.02 14.55
N ASP A 169 7.23 15.83 15.32
CA ASP A 169 7.67 17.18 14.98
C ASP A 169 9.07 17.25 14.32
N HIS A 170 9.75 16.11 14.14
CA HIS A 170 11.06 16.03 13.48
C HIS A 170 10.92 16.06 11.94
N ASP A 171 11.89 16.57 11.17
CA ASP A 171 11.82 16.57 9.70
C ASP A 171 11.97 15.14 9.14
N PRO A 172 11.22 14.71 8.10
CA PRO A 172 11.35 13.34 7.60
C PRO A 172 12.71 13.07 6.95
N LEU A 173 13.44 14.11 6.57
CA LEU A 173 14.81 14.04 6.07
C LEU A 173 15.85 13.87 7.18
N ASP A 174 15.48 14.09 8.45
CA ASP A 174 16.38 13.96 9.60
C ASP A 174 16.50 12.51 10.11
N PHE A 175 15.68 11.59 9.60
CA PHE A 175 15.79 10.17 9.94
C PHE A 175 16.67 9.44 8.92
N PRO A 176 17.82 8.88 9.33
CA PRO A 176 18.63 8.08 8.43
C PRO A 176 17.82 6.86 7.97
N PHE A 177 17.93 6.54 6.68
CA PHE A 177 17.34 5.36 6.03
C PHE A 177 17.74 4.03 6.71
N ASP A 178 18.68 4.06 7.65
CA ASP A 178 19.33 2.93 8.30
C ASP A 178 18.72 2.53 9.65
N MET A 179 17.49 2.93 9.98
CA MET A 179 16.77 2.31 11.11
C MET A 179 16.19 0.96 10.68
N VAL A 180 17.08 0.04 10.34
CA VAL A 180 16.87 -1.40 10.21
C VAL A 180 17.66 -2.04 11.37
N PRO A 181 17.02 -2.75 12.31
CA PRO A 181 17.74 -3.71 13.13
C PRO A 181 18.26 -4.88 12.28
#